data_AF-A0A0G4NF60-F1
#
_entry.id   AF-A0A0G4NF60-F1
#
_cell.length_a   1.000
_cell.length_b   1.000
_cell.length_c   1.000
_cell.angle_alpha   90.00
_cell.angle_beta   90.00
_cell.angle_gamma   90.00
#
_symmetry.space_group_name_H-M   'P 1'
#
loop_
_entity.id
_entity.type
_entity.pdbx_description
1 polymer ?
#
loop_
_entity_poly.entity_id
_entity_poly.type
_entity_poly.pdbx_seq_one_letter_code
_entity_poly.pdbx_strand_id
1 'polypeptide(L)'
;MLMRVYRRDYGELQASILSQHLGPIVNLHLRAAALHLRLAGFFDSNTTPGYMDDLMGLWRATTAFLDHILEDDKVTSPGQNTAGHILLYASNYIQQMLVAAGFALLKLSKSFFAEIIEAERSRSLFHKTLNAIRATSVINNDLQSRLAELMVQMW
;
A
#
# COMPACT_ATOMS: atom_id res chain seq x y z
N MET A 1 -18.23 5.99 13.17
CA MET A 1 -17.89 5.73 14.60
C MET A 1 -17.05 4.45 14.75
N LEU A 2 -17.46 3.31 14.20
CA LEU A 2 -16.75 2.03 14.31
C LEU A 2 -15.29 2.07 13.79
N MET A 3 -15.04 2.64 12.61
CA MET A 3 -13.68 2.75 12.05
C MET A 3 -12.73 3.60 12.91
N ARG A 4 -13.24 4.55 13.69
CA ARG A 4 -12.40 5.33 14.61
C ARG A 4 -11.96 4.48 15.81
N VAL A 5 -12.86 3.64 16.31
CA VAL A 5 -12.54 2.67 17.39
C VAL A 5 -11.47 1.70 16.90
N TYR A 6 -11.68 1.05 15.75
CA TYR A 6 -10.68 0.12 15.21
C TYR A 6 -9.32 0.76 14.93
N ARG A 7 -9.28 2.04 14.51
CA ARG A 7 -8.01 2.76 14.30
C ARG A 7 -7.26 3.02 15.60
N ARG A 8 -8.00 3.32 16.68
CA ARG A 8 -7.41 3.49 18.01
C ARG A 8 -6.87 2.15 18.53
N ASP A 9 -7.70 1.11 18.50
CA ASP A 9 -7.33 -0.22 19.02
C ASP A 9 -6.16 -0.81 18.21
N TYR A 10 -6.11 -0.56 16.89
CA TYR A 10 -4.96 -0.89 16.06
C TYR A 10 -3.69 -0.13 16.50
N GLY A 11 -3.79 1.16 16.86
CA GLY A 11 -2.65 1.95 17.33
C GLY A 11 -2.05 1.39 18.63
N GLU A 12 -2.90 0.97 19.56
CA GLU A 12 -2.49 0.32 20.82
C GLU A 12 -1.81 -1.03 20.54
N LEU A 13 -2.40 -1.86 19.67
CA LEU A 13 -1.82 -3.13 19.24
C LEU A 13 -0.47 -2.93 18.54
N GLN A 14 -0.38 -1.97 17.62
CA GLN A 14 0.84 -1.66 16.89
C GLN A 14 1.97 -1.25 17.84
N ALA A 15 1.69 -0.38 18.81
CA ALA A 15 2.67 0.04 19.80
C ALA A 15 3.17 -1.13 20.66
N SER A 16 2.24 -2.00 21.11
CA SER A 16 2.57 -3.20 21.88
C SER A 16 3.49 -4.14 21.09
N ILE A 17 3.17 -4.42 19.82
CA ILE A 17 3.96 -5.33 18.98
C ILE A 17 5.34 -4.73 18.65
N LEU A 18 5.41 -3.44 18.32
CA LEU A 18 6.69 -2.80 17.99
C LEU A 18 7.65 -2.75 19.19
N SER A 19 7.12 -2.65 20.42
CA SER A 19 7.95 -2.70 21.64
C SER A 19 8.67 -4.03 21.85
N GLN A 20 8.20 -5.10 21.21
CA GLN A 20 8.81 -6.44 21.30
C GLN A 20 9.97 -6.63 20.32
N HIS A 21 10.27 -5.63 19.47
CA HIS A 21 11.38 -5.67 18.51
C HIS A 21 11.37 -6.91 17.60
N LEU A 22 10.17 -7.29 17.12
CA LEU A 22 10.00 -8.42 16.23
C LEU A 22 10.60 -8.14 14.84
N GLY A 23 10.80 -9.22 14.06
CA GLY A 23 11.45 -9.15 12.75
C GLY A 23 10.72 -8.30 11.70
N PRO A 24 11.39 -7.96 10.59
CA PRO A 24 10.90 -7.00 9.57
C PRO A 24 9.57 -7.41 8.95
N ILE A 25 9.32 -8.72 8.78
CA ILE A 25 8.06 -9.24 8.25
C ILE A 25 6.85 -8.83 9.09
N VAL A 26 7.01 -8.68 10.40
CA VAL A 26 5.93 -8.24 11.30
C VAL A 26 5.63 -6.77 11.07
N ASN A 27 6.64 -5.93 10.89
CA ASN A 27 6.46 -4.51 10.57
C ASN A 27 5.73 -4.33 9.23
N LEU A 28 6.10 -5.13 8.22
CA LEU A 28 5.42 -5.15 6.93
C LEU A 28 3.92 -5.51 7.08
N HIS A 29 3.59 -6.54 7.87
CA HIS A 29 2.20 -6.92 8.12
C HIS A 29 1.43 -5.87 8.90
N LEU A 30 2.06 -5.18 9.85
CA LEU A 30 1.44 -4.05 10.56
C LEU A 30 1.10 -2.92 9.58
N ARG A 31 2.03 -2.52 8.71
CA ARG A 31 1.77 -1.48 7.70
C ARG A 31 0.68 -1.89 6.72
N ALA A 32 0.66 -3.15 6.30
CA ALA A 32 -0.41 -3.72 5.48
C ALA A 32 -1.78 -3.62 6.19
N ALA A 33 -1.85 -3.96 7.47
CA ALA A 33 -3.07 -3.84 8.27
C ALA A 33 -3.52 -2.38 8.45
N ALA A 34 -2.58 -1.46 8.69
CA ALA A 34 -2.86 -0.02 8.77
C ALA A 34 -3.48 0.51 7.48
N LEU A 35 -2.92 0.12 6.33
CA LEU A 35 -3.47 0.46 5.02
C LEU A 35 -4.86 -0.15 4.84
N HIS A 36 -5.03 -1.45 5.10
CA HIS A 36 -6.30 -2.15 4.94
C HIS A 36 -7.43 -1.45 5.73
N LEU A 37 -7.16 -1.07 6.97
CA LEU A 37 -8.12 -0.37 7.81
C LEU A 37 -8.49 1.02 7.26
N ARG A 38 -7.55 1.69 6.59
CA ARG A 38 -7.77 3.02 6.00
C ARG A 38 -8.51 2.96 4.66
N LEU A 39 -8.50 1.83 3.94
CA LEU A 39 -9.23 1.68 2.67
C LEU A 39 -10.73 1.93 2.81
N ALA A 40 -11.29 1.70 4.00
CA ALA A 40 -12.69 2.03 4.31
C ALA A 40 -13.05 3.50 4.01
N GLY A 41 -12.08 4.42 4.09
CA GLY A 41 -12.31 5.84 3.79
C GLY A 41 -12.76 6.10 2.35
N PHE A 42 -12.53 5.17 1.41
CA PHE A 42 -13.05 5.30 0.04
C PHE A 42 -14.55 5.07 -0.11
N PHE A 43 -15.21 4.53 0.91
CA PHE A 43 -16.65 4.24 0.90
C PHE A 43 -17.48 5.34 1.59
N ASP A 44 -16.82 6.31 2.22
CA ASP A 44 -17.49 7.45 2.84
C ASP A 44 -17.85 8.51 1.77
N SER A 45 -18.91 9.28 2.05
CA SER A 45 -19.30 10.41 1.19
C SER A 45 -18.33 11.57 1.35
N ASN A 46 -18.15 12.37 0.28
CA ASN A 46 -17.32 13.57 0.32
C ASN A 46 -17.85 14.67 1.24
N THR A 47 -19.10 14.58 1.69
CA THR A 47 -19.72 15.46 2.69
C THR A 47 -19.50 14.99 4.12
N THR A 48 -18.90 13.82 4.33
CA THR A 48 -18.67 13.26 5.67
C THR A 48 -17.67 14.15 6.45
N PRO A 49 -18.00 14.57 7.68
CA PRO A 49 -17.07 15.35 8.49
C PRO A 49 -15.75 14.62 8.73
N GLY A 50 -14.64 15.24 8.33
CA GLY A 50 -13.30 14.64 8.43
C GLY A 50 -12.91 13.75 7.24
N TYR A 51 -13.70 13.72 6.16
CA TYR A 51 -13.37 12.93 4.97
C TYR A 51 -11.99 13.25 4.39
N MET A 52 -11.61 14.53 4.33
CA MET A 52 -10.28 14.95 3.91
C MET A 52 -9.17 14.39 4.80
N ASP A 53 -9.37 14.39 6.12
CA ASP A 53 -8.40 13.82 7.08
C ASP A 53 -8.30 12.30 6.91
N ASP A 54 -9.42 11.64 6.60
CA ASP A 54 -9.45 10.21 6.32
C ASP A 54 -8.71 9.86 5.02
N LEU A 55 -8.86 10.66 3.95
CA LEU A 55 -8.09 10.51 2.71
C LEU A 55 -6.61 10.79 2.92
N MET A 56 -6.25 11.82 3.69
CA MET A 56 -4.86 12.10 4.04
C MET A 56 -4.25 10.95 4.85
N GLY A 57 -5.00 10.39 5.81
CA GLY A 57 -4.57 9.22 6.56
C GLY A 57 -4.40 7.98 5.69
N LEU A 58 -5.27 7.79 4.69
CA LEU A 58 -5.16 6.71 3.71
C LEU A 58 -3.94 6.89 2.80
N TRP A 59 -3.71 8.11 2.29
CA TRP A 59 -2.53 8.41 1.49
C TRP A 59 -1.24 8.11 2.28
N ARG A 60 -1.15 8.56 3.54
CA ARG A 60 0.00 8.28 4.41
C ARG A 60 0.21 6.78 4.65
N ALA A 61 -0.86 6.03 4.91
CA ALA A 61 -0.75 4.58 5.11
C ALA A 61 -0.33 3.85 3.82
N THR A 62 -0.85 4.31 2.67
CA THR A 62 -0.51 3.77 1.35
C THR A 62 0.96 3.98 1.04
N THR A 63 1.45 5.22 1.13
CA THR A 63 2.85 5.54 0.85
C THR A 63 3.78 4.88 1.85
N ALA A 64 3.45 4.86 3.14
CA ALA A 64 4.26 4.20 4.17
C ALA A 64 4.36 2.68 4.01
N PHE A 65 3.33 2.02 3.47
CA PHE A 65 3.38 0.59 3.14
C PHE A 65 4.23 0.34 1.88
N LEU A 66 3.99 1.12 0.81
CA LEU A 66 4.72 1.00 -0.45
C LEU A 66 6.21 1.32 -0.29
N ASP A 67 6.55 2.41 0.40
CA ASP A 67 7.94 2.78 0.67
C ASP A 67 8.66 1.63 1.41
N HIS A 68 8.00 1.03 2.42
CA HIS A 68 8.60 -0.04 3.20
C HIS A 68 8.80 -1.34 2.39
N ILE A 69 7.78 -1.83 1.69
CA ILE A 69 7.92 -3.08 0.91
C ILE A 69 8.91 -2.93 -0.25
N LEU A 70 8.97 -1.76 -0.89
CA LEU A 70 9.90 -1.51 -1.99
C LEU A 70 11.34 -1.30 -1.52
N GLU A 71 11.54 -0.76 -0.31
CA GLU A 71 12.85 -0.65 0.32
C GLU A 71 13.36 -2.02 0.77
N ASP A 72 12.53 -2.76 1.49
CA ASP A 72 12.83 -4.12 1.96
C ASP A 72 13.19 -5.05 0.79
N ASP A 73 12.44 -4.98 -0.32
CA ASP A 73 12.74 -5.77 -1.51
C ASP A 73 14.14 -5.49 -2.08
N LYS A 74 14.50 -4.19 -2.19
CA LYS A 74 15.84 -3.78 -2.64
C LYS A 74 16.95 -4.22 -1.69
N VAL A 75 16.70 -4.18 -0.39
CA VAL A 75 17.67 -4.62 0.64
C VAL A 75 17.90 -6.12 0.52
N THR A 76 16.87 -6.91 0.24
CA THR A 76 17.01 -8.36 0.09
C THR A 76 17.61 -8.80 -1.25
N SER A 77 17.61 -7.93 -2.26
CA SER A 77 18.19 -8.21 -3.59
C SER A 77 18.92 -6.99 -4.19
N PRO A 78 20.04 -6.55 -3.59
CA PRO A 78 20.78 -5.40 -4.06
C PRO A 78 21.44 -5.69 -5.42
N GLY A 79 21.19 -4.82 -6.41
CA GLY A 79 21.80 -4.90 -7.75
C GLY A 79 21.14 -5.91 -8.71
N GLN A 80 20.07 -6.59 -8.29
CA GLN A 80 19.26 -7.40 -9.19
C GLN A 80 18.18 -6.53 -9.85
N ASN A 81 18.03 -6.66 -11.17
CA ASN A 81 16.91 -6.07 -11.93
C ASN A 81 15.61 -6.88 -11.79
N THR A 82 15.60 -7.89 -10.91
CA THR A 82 14.50 -8.82 -10.66
C THR A 82 13.90 -8.60 -9.28
N ALA A 83 12.68 -9.10 -9.07
CA ALA A 83 12.01 -9.12 -7.77
C ALA A 83 12.93 -9.63 -6.66
N GLY A 84 12.98 -8.92 -5.53
CA GLY A 84 13.69 -9.40 -4.36
C GLY A 84 12.96 -10.54 -3.65
N HIS A 85 13.64 -11.13 -2.66
CA HIS A 85 13.12 -12.27 -1.91
C HIS A 85 11.76 -11.98 -1.27
N ILE A 86 11.54 -10.77 -0.79
CA ILE A 86 10.28 -10.42 -0.11
C ILE A 86 9.10 -10.40 -1.06
N LEU A 87 9.24 -9.90 -2.29
CA LEU A 87 8.16 -9.94 -3.28
C LEU A 87 7.91 -11.36 -3.81
N LEU A 88 8.96 -12.14 -4.05
CA LEU A 88 8.85 -13.52 -4.56
C LEU A 88 8.12 -14.46 -3.58
N TYR A 89 8.34 -14.29 -2.28
CA TYR A 89 7.76 -15.12 -1.23
C TYR A 89 6.72 -14.37 -0.39
N ALA A 90 6.16 -13.28 -0.93
CA ALA A 90 5.13 -12.51 -0.25
C ALA A 90 3.91 -13.39 0.05
N SER A 91 3.39 -13.30 1.28
CA SER A 91 2.12 -13.95 1.62
C SER A 91 1.00 -13.39 0.74
N ASN A 92 -0.05 -14.19 0.52
CA ASN A 92 -1.22 -13.75 -0.26
C ASN A 92 -1.79 -12.43 0.27
N TYR A 93 -1.82 -12.26 1.60
CA TYR A 93 -2.26 -11.01 2.22
C TYR A 93 -1.40 -9.80 1.80
N ILE A 94 -0.07 -9.92 1.82
CA ILE A 94 0.83 -8.85 1.38
C ILE A 94 0.66 -8.54 -0.11
N GLN A 95 0.49 -9.57 -0.96
CA GLN A 95 0.22 -9.39 -2.38
C GLN A 95 -1.09 -8.63 -2.63
N GLN A 96 -2.17 -9.00 -1.93
CA GLN A 96 -3.45 -8.28 -2.00
C GLN A 96 -3.30 -6.82 -1.57
N MET A 97 -2.53 -6.58 -0.50
CA MET A 97 -2.30 -5.22 -0.02
C MET A 97 -1.39 -4.40 -0.93
N LEU A 98 -0.45 -5.01 -1.65
CA LEU A 98 0.34 -4.37 -2.71
C LEU A 98 -0.54 -3.89 -3.86
N VAL A 99 -1.43 -4.75 -4.35
CA VAL A 99 -2.42 -4.38 -5.36
C VAL A 99 -3.36 -3.28 -4.85
N ALA A 100 -3.90 -3.43 -3.63
CA ALA A 100 -4.79 -2.45 -3.04
C ALA A 100 -4.12 -1.08 -2.87
N ALA A 101 -2.84 -1.06 -2.48
CA ALA A 101 -2.04 0.15 -2.39
C ALA A 101 -1.85 0.82 -3.76
N GLY A 102 -1.60 0.03 -4.81
CA GLY A 102 -1.51 0.54 -6.19
C GLY A 102 -2.81 1.21 -6.64
N PHE A 103 -3.96 0.57 -6.41
CA PHE A 103 -5.27 1.18 -6.73
C PHE A 103 -5.59 2.39 -5.85
N ALA A 104 -5.22 2.36 -4.57
CA ALA A 104 -5.42 3.49 -3.68
C ALA A 104 -4.63 4.72 -4.16
N LEU A 105 -3.36 4.53 -4.52
CA LEU A 105 -2.51 5.59 -5.06
C LEU A 105 -3.06 6.13 -6.38
N LEU A 106 -3.49 5.26 -7.31
CA LEU A 106 -4.16 5.64 -8.55
C LEU A 106 -5.42 6.47 -8.29
N LYS A 107 -6.33 5.97 -7.44
CA LYS A 107 -7.60 6.63 -7.14
C LYS A 107 -7.39 8.00 -6.50
N LEU A 108 -6.47 8.12 -5.53
CA LEU A 108 -6.14 9.40 -4.90
C LEU A 108 -5.56 10.38 -5.93
N SER A 109 -4.63 9.93 -6.78
CA SER A 109 -3.97 10.73 -7.81
C SER A 109 -4.89 11.15 -8.97
N LYS A 110 -6.02 10.46 -9.14
CA LYS A 110 -7.03 10.74 -10.18
C LYS A 110 -8.31 11.38 -9.65
N SER A 111 -8.27 11.90 -8.43
CA SER A 111 -9.40 12.57 -7.78
C SER A 111 -9.08 14.04 -7.49
N PHE A 112 -10.05 14.78 -6.97
CA PHE A 112 -9.83 16.14 -6.44
C PHE A 112 -8.70 16.19 -5.38
N PHE A 113 -8.38 15.05 -4.75
CA PHE A 113 -7.31 14.94 -3.76
C PHE A 113 -5.90 15.09 -4.37
N ALA A 114 -5.78 14.99 -5.70
CA ALA A 114 -4.51 15.11 -6.41
C ALA A 114 -3.81 16.46 -6.18
N GLU A 115 -4.57 17.53 -5.95
CA GLU A 115 -4.04 18.88 -5.68
C GLU A 115 -3.35 18.99 -4.30
N ILE A 116 -3.63 18.04 -3.39
CA ILE A 116 -3.14 18.04 -2.01
C ILE A 116 -1.86 17.21 -1.88
N ILE A 117 -1.64 16.26 -2.79
CA ILE A 117 -0.53 15.30 -2.73
C ILE A 117 0.58 15.67 -3.71
N GLU A 118 1.80 15.24 -3.39
CA GLU A 118 2.95 15.43 -4.26
C GLU A 118 2.81 14.58 -5.53
N ALA A 119 2.49 15.22 -6.66
CA ALA A 119 2.23 14.54 -7.94
C ALA A 119 3.43 13.72 -8.43
N GLU A 120 4.63 14.29 -8.37
CA GLU A 120 5.85 13.62 -8.87
C GLU A 120 6.21 12.39 -8.01
N ARG A 121 6.12 12.53 -6.68
CA ARG A 121 6.31 11.40 -5.75
C ARG A 121 5.29 10.30 -6.02
N SER A 122 4.02 10.67 -6.16
CA SER A 122 2.94 9.71 -6.40
C SER A 122 3.13 8.97 -7.72
N ARG A 123 3.56 9.66 -8.78
CA ARG A 123 3.90 9.06 -10.08
C ARG A 123 5.08 8.09 -9.95
N SER A 124 6.19 8.51 -9.34
CA SER A 124 7.36 7.66 -9.13
C SER A 124 7.02 6.39 -8.36
N LEU A 125 6.26 6.55 -7.28
CA LEU A 125 5.84 5.44 -6.42
C LEU A 125 4.88 4.49 -7.14
N PHE A 126 3.97 5.02 -7.95
CA PHE A 126 3.05 4.23 -8.76
C PHE A 126 3.78 3.33 -9.75
N HIS A 127 4.75 3.87 -10.50
CA HIS A 127 5.54 3.06 -11.44
C HIS A 127 6.36 1.97 -10.74
N LYS A 128 6.95 2.26 -9.59
CA LYS A 128 7.66 1.24 -8.78
C LYS A 128 6.71 0.15 -8.29
N THR A 129 5.51 0.54 -7.86
CA THR A 129 4.47 -0.38 -7.40
C THR A 129 4.01 -1.31 -8.52
N LEU A 130 3.83 -0.80 -9.74
CA LEU A 130 3.49 -1.63 -10.90
C LEU A 130 4.55 -2.70 -11.19
N ASN A 131 5.82 -2.31 -11.11
CA ASN A 131 6.92 -3.25 -11.29
C ASN A 131 6.94 -4.30 -10.17
N ALA A 132 6.68 -3.89 -8.93
CA ALA A 132 6.57 -4.81 -7.80
C ALA A 132 5.40 -5.80 -7.95
N ILE A 133 4.22 -5.35 -8.41
CA ILE A 133 3.08 -6.24 -8.67
C ILE A 133 3.45 -7.27 -9.74
N ARG A 134 4.04 -6.85 -10.85
CA ARG A 134 4.51 -7.75 -11.91
C ARG A 134 5.55 -8.75 -11.42
N ALA A 135 6.43 -8.31 -10.52
CA ALA A 135 7.43 -9.14 -9.87
C ALA A 135 6.83 -10.28 -9.01
N THR A 136 5.58 -10.15 -8.56
CA THR A 136 4.86 -11.23 -7.84
C THR A 136 4.15 -12.23 -8.77
N SER A 137 4.16 -11.98 -10.08
CA SER A 137 3.55 -12.86 -11.07
C SER A 137 4.33 -14.17 -11.18
N VAL A 138 3.62 -15.30 -11.14
CA VAL A 138 4.22 -16.64 -11.19
C VAL A 138 4.07 -17.26 -12.57
N ILE A 139 3.02 -16.87 -13.31
CA ILE A 139 2.71 -17.40 -14.64
C ILE A 139 2.33 -16.22 -15.55
N ASN A 140 2.73 -16.32 -16.81
CA ASN A 140 2.35 -15.35 -17.84
C ASN A 140 0.83 -15.10 -17.83
N ASN A 141 0.44 -13.83 -17.82
CA ASN A 141 -0.97 -13.39 -17.84
C ASN A 141 -1.80 -13.86 -16.63
N ASP A 142 -1.17 -14.07 -15.47
CA ASP A 142 -1.90 -14.30 -14.23
C ASP A 142 -2.61 -13.02 -13.72
N LEU A 143 -3.33 -13.16 -12.59
CA LEU A 143 -4.11 -12.06 -12.02
C LEU A 143 -3.24 -10.82 -11.72
N GLN A 144 -2.03 -11.00 -11.20
CA GLN A 144 -1.14 -9.88 -10.84
C GLN A 144 -0.71 -9.10 -12.08
N SER A 145 -0.29 -9.82 -13.14
CA SER A 145 0.07 -9.23 -14.42
C SER A 145 -1.09 -8.43 -15.03
N ARG A 146 -2.30 -9.01 -15.05
CA ARG A 146 -3.50 -8.34 -15.59
C ARG A 146 -3.90 -7.10 -14.79
N LEU A 147 -3.83 -7.16 -13.46
CA LEU A 147 -4.13 -6.01 -12.62
C LEU A 147 -3.12 -4.88 -12.82
N ALA A 148 -1.83 -5.19 -12.98
CA ALA A 148 -0.82 -4.18 -13.29
C ALA A 148 -1.06 -3.53 -14.67
N GLU A 149 -1.46 -4.29 -15.68
CA GLU A 149 -1.81 -3.75 -17.00
C GLU A 149 -3.04 -2.83 -16.94
N LEU A 150 -4.09 -3.26 -16.23
CA LEU A 150 -5.29 -2.44 -16.02
C LEU A 150 -4.97 -1.12 -15.32
N MET A 151 -4.15 -1.16 -14.27
CA MET A 151 -3.72 0.04 -13.56
C MET A 151 -2.98 1.03 -14.48
N VAL A 152 -2.11 0.54 -15.36
CA VAL A 152 -1.40 1.40 -16.34
C VAL A 152 -2.39 2.06 -17.30
N GLN A 153 -3.38 1.33 -17.79
CA GLN A 153 -4.37 1.87 -18.72
C GLN A 153 -5.27 2.94 -18.08
N MET A 154 -5.45 2.88 -16.76
CA MET A 154 -6.24 3.84 -16.00
C MET A 154 -5.44 5.06 -15.51
N TRP A 155 -4.11 4.99 -15.56
CA TRP A 155 -3.21 6.08 -15.16
C TRP A 155 -3.05 7.12 -16.28
#